data_AF-A0A2S5RA38-F1
#
_entry.id   AF-A0A2S5RA38-F1
#
_cell.length_a   1.000
_cell.length_b   1.000
_cell.length_c   1.000
_cell.angle_alpha   90.00
_cell.angle_beta   90.00
_cell.angle_gamma   90.00
#
_symmetry.space_group_name_H-M   'P 1'
#
loop_
_entity.id
_entity.type
_entity.pdbx_description
1 polymer ?
#
loop_
_entity_poly.entity_id
_entity_poly.type
_entity_poly.pdbx_seq_one_letter_code
_entity_poly.pdbx_strand_id
1 'polypeptide(L)'
;MNKKNVWDQISIPSSETNEKYPFYFKLYNPANDGIIFIVTSLLIPLLSLFMFRFIGGMSTNQISKEDNALLSTLHFLVLLVSALIGFIILLTKDRKLFIKSGLFIFYGFQLFVPLLGLVFGNFTNLLNVNQDWNQIIFLWLQIIAELIVIIFAFKWTIDLKEKIISTFKKDWLKLLIITIIVTGLLIGIGSFLYNYLVQGTPLGGTSANQDELVKLIHHDDVAIRVIYCISLFVLTILMAPLLEELASRHAWSVGCGNRTVAWITSALFFGMIHVSSGDVEHILGYILAGCFFATTFNLTRGNVTYTWIVHASNNAIAYMLLFIS
;
A
#
# COMPACT_ATOMS: atom_id res chain seq x y z
N MET A 1 26.88 -27.59 10.36
CA MET A 1 25.44 -27.40 10.67
C MET A 1 24.89 -26.29 9.79
N ASN A 2 23.94 -26.59 8.90
CA ASN A 2 23.27 -25.55 8.10
C ASN A 2 22.38 -24.73 9.05
N LYS A 3 22.81 -23.54 9.46
CA LYS A 3 21.98 -22.64 10.28
C LYS A 3 20.75 -22.24 9.44
N LYS A 4 19.59 -22.81 9.78
CA LYS A 4 18.30 -22.39 9.19
C LYS A 4 18.16 -20.88 9.40
N ASN A 5 17.73 -20.16 8.36
CA ASN A 5 17.45 -18.72 8.45
C ASN A 5 16.45 -18.49 9.61
N VAL A 6 16.61 -17.40 10.38
CA VAL A 6 15.71 -17.02 11.48
C VAL A 6 14.26 -17.09 11.03
N TRP A 7 13.97 -16.59 9.83
CA TRP A 7 12.62 -16.63 9.29
C TRP A 7 12.08 -18.04 9.09
N ASP A 8 12.91 -19.01 8.73
CA ASP A 8 12.48 -20.40 8.55
C ASP A 8 12.18 -21.10 9.88
N GLN A 9 12.74 -20.58 10.98
CA GLN A 9 12.51 -21.08 12.33
C GLN A 9 11.20 -20.54 12.92
N ILE A 10 10.82 -19.30 12.57
CA ILE A 10 9.61 -18.65 13.10
C ILE A 10 8.41 -18.69 12.14
N SER A 11 8.62 -19.05 10.87
CA SER A 11 7.53 -19.18 9.88
C SER A 11 6.56 -20.27 10.29
N ILE A 12 5.28 -20.06 9.98
CA ILE A 12 4.27 -21.10 10.16
C ILE A 12 4.65 -22.36 9.36
N PRO A 13 4.21 -23.55 9.81
CA PRO A 13 4.43 -24.78 9.08
C PRO A 13 3.96 -24.65 7.62
N SER A 14 4.80 -25.15 6.70
CA SER A 14 4.49 -25.13 5.28
C SER A 14 3.15 -25.82 5.02
N SER A 15 2.43 -25.34 4.02
CA SER A 15 1.24 -26.00 3.50
C SER A 15 1.52 -26.57 2.12
N GLU A 16 0.64 -27.46 1.66
CA GLU A 16 0.69 -27.97 0.28
C GLU A 16 0.70 -26.81 -0.75
N THR A 17 -0.04 -25.72 -0.49
CA THR A 17 -0.02 -24.53 -1.35
C THR A 17 1.36 -23.90 -1.43
N ASN A 18 2.06 -23.76 -0.30
CA ASN A 18 3.39 -23.15 -0.26
C ASN A 18 4.48 -24.04 -0.86
N GLU A 19 4.29 -25.35 -0.83
CA GLU A 19 5.18 -26.32 -1.47
C GLU A 19 4.97 -26.35 -2.99
N LYS A 20 3.70 -26.30 -3.44
CA LYS A 20 3.35 -26.31 -4.85
C LYS A 20 3.63 -24.97 -5.56
N TYR A 21 3.42 -23.85 -4.87
CA TYR A 21 3.59 -22.49 -5.40
C TYR A 21 4.48 -21.65 -4.45
N PRO A 22 5.79 -21.98 -4.36
CA PRO A 22 6.71 -21.31 -3.46
C PRO A 22 6.94 -19.84 -3.85
N PHE A 23 7.11 -18.97 -2.86
CA PHE A 23 7.57 -17.61 -3.08
C PHE A 23 9.09 -17.51 -2.94
N TYR A 24 9.73 -16.83 -3.89
CA TYR A 24 11.18 -16.74 -3.97
C TYR A 24 11.67 -15.35 -3.54
N PHE A 25 12.11 -15.23 -2.29
CA PHE A 25 12.63 -13.95 -1.73
C PHE A 25 13.97 -13.49 -2.33
N LYS A 26 14.69 -14.35 -3.06
CA LYS A 26 16.04 -14.09 -3.59
C LYS A 26 16.08 -14.15 -5.12
N LEU A 27 15.00 -13.72 -5.79
CA LEU A 27 14.94 -13.67 -7.26
C LEU A 27 15.88 -12.63 -7.84
N TYR A 28 15.88 -11.43 -7.25
CA TYR A 28 16.75 -10.33 -7.63
C TYR A 28 18.02 -10.31 -6.78
N ASN A 29 19.11 -9.76 -7.33
CA ASN A 29 20.34 -9.62 -6.56
C ASN A 29 20.20 -8.43 -5.59
N PRO A 30 20.23 -8.66 -4.27
CA PRO A 30 20.00 -7.59 -3.30
C PRO A 30 21.07 -6.49 -3.32
N ALA A 31 22.29 -6.79 -3.77
CA ALA A 31 23.39 -5.82 -3.81
C ALA A 31 23.31 -4.86 -5.00
N ASN A 32 22.61 -5.25 -6.07
CA ASN A 32 22.51 -4.44 -7.29
C ASN A 32 21.05 -4.02 -7.54
N ASP A 33 20.20 -5.00 -7.83
CA ASP A 33 18.79 -4.77 -8.15
C ASP A 33 18.01 -4.28 -6.95
N GLY A 34 18.26 -4.89 -5.78
CA GLY A 34 17.64 -4.49 -4.53
C GLY A 34 17.97 -3.05 -4.15
N ILE A 35 19.22 -2.62 -4.32
CA ILE A 35 19.63 -1.23 -4.06
C ILE A 35 18.94 -0.28 -5.03
N ILE A 36 18.96 -0.57 -6.35
CA ILE A 36 18.27 0.27 -7.35
C ILE A 36 16.80 0.40 -6.99
N PHE A 37 16.13 -0.72 -6.68
CA PHE A 37 14.74 -0.75 -6.29
C PHE A 37 14.51 0.13 -5.06
N ILE A 38 15.15 -0.15 -3.91
CA ILE A 38 14.93 0.57 -2.65
C ILE A 38 15.28 2.05 -2.77
N VAL A 39 16.36 2.42 -3.45
CA VAL A 39 16.76 3.82 -3.62
C VAL A 39 15.69 4.58 -4.39
N THR A 40 15.21 4.01 -5.50
CA THR A 40 14.25 4.66 -6.40
C THR A 40 12.81 4.59 -5.90
N SER A 41 12.44 3.56 -5.14
CA SER A 41 11.07 3.34 -4.65
C SER A 41 10.82 3.88 -3.24
N LEU A 42 11.87 4.02 -2.41
CA LEU A 42 11.75 4.41 -1.02
C LEU A 42 12.65 5.58 -0.65
N LEU A 43 13.97 5.45 -0.78
CA LEU A 43 14.87 6.42 -0.14
C LEU A 43 14.76 7.81 -0.74
N ILE A 44 14.77 7.95 -2.07
CA ILE A 44 14.61 9.25 -2.72
C ILE A 44 13.23 9.87 -2.41
N PRO A 45 12.09 9.16 -2.62
CA PRO A 45 10.78 9.70 -2.26
C PRO A 45 10.68 10.09 -0.77
N LEU A 46 11.13 9.23 0.14
CA LEU A 46 11.06 9.47 1.58
C LEU A 46 11.90 10.69 1.99
N LEU A 47 13.14 10.80 1.50
CA LEU A 47 13.98 11.98 1.77
C LEU A 47 13.32 13.26 1.25
N SER A 48 12.74 13.22 0.05
CA SER A 48 12.03 14.37 -0.50
C SER A 48 10.83 14.76 0.33
N LEU A 49 10.04 13.79 0.82
CA LEU A 49 8.89 14.03 1.70
C LEU A 49 9.32 14.77 2.97
N PHE A 50 10.37 14.27 3.64
CA PHE A 50 10.91 14.91 4.85
C PHE A 50 11.46 16.31 4.55
N MET A 51 12.18 16.51 3.44
CA MET A 51 12.68 17.83 3.07
C MET A 51 11.54 18.81 2.81
N PHE A 52 10.54 18.44 2.00
CA PHE A 52 9.41 19.32 1.69
C PHE A 52 8.56 19.64 2.92
N ARG A 53 8.35 18.67 3.83
CA ARG A 53 7.65 18.90 5.09
C ARG A 53 8.42 19.80 6.05
N PHE A 54 9.65 19.41 6.44
CA PHE A 54 10.36 20.06 7.56
C PHE A 54 11.17 21.29 7.16
N ILE A 55 11.62 21.37 5.90
CA ILE A 55 12.36 22.54 5.40
C ILE A 55 11.40 23.46 4.64
N GLY A 56 10.54 22.89 3.78
CA GLY A 56 9.61 23.65 2.95
C GLY A 56 8.32 24.08 3.65
N GLY A 57 7.94 23.45 4.76
CA GLY A 57 6.68 23.74 5.47
C GLY A 57 5.44 23.12 4.82
N MET A 58 5.59 22.13 3.91
CA MET A 58 4.48 21.44 3.26
C MET A 58 3.50 20.88 4.31
N SER A 59 2.21 21.11 4.12
CA SER A 59 1.07 20.73 4.96
C SER A 59 1.05 21.38 6.35
N THR A 60 1.75 22.50 6.52
CA THR A 60 1.74 23.31 7.75
C THR A 60 0.93 24.59 7.55
N ASN A 61 0.49 25.19 8.65
CA ASN A 61 -0.19 26.49 8.62
C ASN A 61 0.78 27.69 8.44
N GLN A 62 2.07 27.43 8.20
CA GLN A 62 3.10 28.47 8.12
C GLN A 62 3.29 29.04 6.71
N ILE A 63 2.76 28.38 5.69
CA ILE A 63 2.90 28.75 4.28
C ILE A 63 1.52 29.02 3.65
N SER A 64 1.52 29.72 2.52
CA SER A 64 0.28 29.95 1.75
C SER A 64 -0.27 28.64 1.18
N LYS A 65 -1.55 28.63 0.79
CA LYS A 65 -2.17 27.45 0.15
C LYS A 65 -1.53 27.16 -1.21
N GLU A 66 -1.16 28.22 -1.92
CA GLU A 66 -0.49 28.17 -3.21
C GLU A 66 0.91 27.54 -3.09
N ASP A 67 1.70 27.99 -2.11
CA ASP A 67 3.02 27.42 -1.82
C ASP A 67 2.89 25.95 -1.41
N ASN A 68 1.89 25.62 -0.59
CA ASN A 68 1.65 24.24 -0.18
C ASN A 68 1.37 23.33 -1.39
N ALA A 69 0.45 23.75 -2.27
CA ALA A 69 0.12 22.99 -3.47
C ALA A 69 1.33 22.80 -4.40
N LEU A 70 2.19 23.83 -4.51
CA LEU A 70 3.44 23.74 -5.26
C LEU A 70 4.39 22.69 -4.66
N LEU A 71 4.63 22.74 -3.34
CA LEU A 71 5.51 21.78 -2.67
C LEU A 71 4.98 20.34 -2.78
N SER A 72 3.68 20.12 -2.59
CA SER A 72 3.06 18.81 -2.79
C SER A 72 3.22 18.30 -4.23
N THR A 73 3.08 19.20 -5.21
CA THR A 73 3.30 18.87 -6.63
C THR A 73 4.76 18.50 -6.89
N LEU A 74 5.71 19.25 -6.34
CA LEU A 74 7.15 18.95 -6.48
C LEU A 74 7.51 17.61 -5.84
N HIS A 75 6.99 17.32 -4.64
CA HIS A 75 7.19 16.02 -4.00
C HIS A 75 6.65 14.88 -4.87
N PHE A 76 5.42 15.03 -5.37
CA PHE A 76 4.80 14.06 -6.26
C PHE A 76 5.62 13.84 -7.55
N LEU A 77 6.19 14.90 -8.14
CA LEU A 77 7.09 14.79 -9.29
C LEU A 77 8.37 14.02 -8.95
N VAL A 78 8.96 14.25 -7.78
CA VAL A 78 10.14 13.48 -7.32
C VAL A 78 9.80 12.01 -7.21
N LEU A 79 8.63 11.67 -6.62
CA LEU A 79 8.15 10.29 -6.51
C LEU A 79 8.00 9.64 -7.89
N LEU A 80 7.31 10.31 -8.83
CA LEU A 80 7.10 9.81 -10.19
C LEU A 80 8.42 9.61 -10.95
N VAL A 81 9.30 10.61 -10.95
CA VAL A 81 10.58 10.55 -11.68
C VAL A 81 11.47 9.46 -11.09
N SER A 82 11.54 9.38 -9.76
CA SER A 82 12.32 8.35 -9.07
C SER A 82 11.81 6.95 -9.41
N ALA A 83 10.50 6.71 -9.30
CA ALA A 83 9.89 5.43 -9.67
C ALA A 83 10.09 5.11 -11.17
N LEU A 84 10.02 6.11 -12.07
CA LEU A 84 10.24 5.91 -13.50
C LEU A 84 11.69 5.51 -13.81
N ILE A 85 12.68 6.10 -13.14
CA ILE A 85 14.09 5.71 -13.27
C ILE A 85 14.27 4.24 -12.87
N GLY A 86 13.73 3.85 -11.70
CA GLY A 86 13.78 2.45 -11.24
C GLY A 86 13.10 1.49 -12.21
N PHE A 87 11.92 1.87 -12.72
CA PHE A 87 11.16 1.11 -13.71
C PHE A 87 11.99 0.86 -14.98
N ILE A 88 12.56 1.91 -15.57
CA ILE A 88 13.34 1.82 -16.81
C ILE A 88 14.55 0.91 -16.61
N ILE A 89 15.32 1.10 -15.54
CA ILE A 89 16.53 0.32 -15.28
C ILE A 89 16.20 -1.17 -15.10
N LEU A 90 15.22 -1.50 -14.26
CA LEU A 90 14.91 -2.90 -13.95
C LEU A 90 14.18 -3.61 -15.10
N LEU A 91 13.33 -2.90 -15.85
CA LEU A 91 12.67 -3.45 -17.04
C LEU A 91 13.67 -3.75 -18.17
N THR A 92 14.62 -2.85 -18.41
CA THR A 92 15.63 -3.01 -19.47
C THR A 92 16.66 -4.08 -19.13
N LYS A 93 16.97 -4.27 -17.85
CA LYS A 93 17.93 -5.29 -17.40
C LYS A 93 17.43 -6.72 -17.63
N ASP A 94 16.20 -7.03 -17.23
CA ASP A 94 15.57 -8.33 -17.51
C ASP A 94 14.04 -8.20 -17.57
N ARG A 95 13.53 -7.91 -18.77
CA ARG A 95 12.09 -7.75 -19.01
C ARG A 95 11.29 -9.00 -18.62
N LYS A 96 11.83 -10.20 -18.87
CA LYS A 96 11.08 -11.44 -18.62
C LYS A 96 10.94 -11.65 -17.12
N LEU A 97 12.03 -11.50 -16.38
CA LEU A 97 12.01 -11.58 -14.92
C LEU A 97 11.11 -10.49 -14.33
N PHE A 98 11.24 -9.24 -14.78
CA PHE A 98 10.43 -8.09 -14.33
C PHE A 98 8.93 -8.35 -14.38
N ILE A 99 8.45 -8.89 -15.50
CA ILE A 99 7.04 -9.23 -15.69
C ILE A 99 6.66 -10.49 -14.90
N LYS A 100 7.44 -11.56 -15.02
CA LYS A 100 7.07 -12.87 -14.48
C LYS A 100 7.18 -12.95 -12.96
N SER A 101 8.05 -12.16 -12.34
CA SER A 101 8.17 -12.06 -10.90
C SER A 101 7.08 -11.19 -10.25
N GLY A 102 6.36 -10.40 -11.06
CA GLY A 102 5.37 -9.44 -10.57
C GLY A 102 5.97 -8.11 -10.10
N LEU A 103 7.25 -7.82 -10.39
CA LEU A 103 7.86 -6.55 -9.98
C LEU A 103 7.17 -5.34 -10.65
N PHE A 104 6.64 -5.54 -11.86
CA PHE A 104 5.84 -4.53 -12.55
C PHE A 104 4.60 -4.08 -11.78
N ILE A 105 4.07 -4.88 -10.84
CA ILE A 105 2.87 -4.53 -10.06
C ILE A 105 3.15 -3.28 -9.23
N PHE A 106 4.33 -3.22 -8.60
CA PHE A 106 4.76 -2.04 -7.84
C PHE A 106 4.80 -0.78 -8.72
N TYR A 107 5.40 -0.88 -9.90
CA TYR A 107 5.51 0.26 -10.81
C TYR A 107 4.16 0.63 -11.45
N GLY A 108 3.28 -0.35 -11.69
CA GLY A 108 1.89 -0.10 -12.08
C GLY A 108 1.15 0.68 -11.00
N PHE A 109 1.29 0.28 -9.73
CA PHE A 109 0.71 1.01 -8.61
C PHE A 109 1.26 2.44 -8.49
N GLN A 110 2.58 2.63 -8.58
CA GLN A 110 3.21 3.93 -8.35
C GLN A 110 3.18 4.90 -9.54
N LEU A 111 3.16 4.39 -10.78
CA LEU A 111 3.17 5.23 -11.97
C LEU A 111 1.79 5.27 -12.63
N PHE A 112 1.20 4.11 -12.91
CA PHE A 112 0.01 4.06 -13.74
C PHE A 112 -1.24 4.59 -13.02
N VAL A 113 -1.45 4.23 -11.75
CA VAL A 113 -2.62 4.70 -10.98
C VAL A 113 -2.61 6.23 -10.83
N PRO A 114 -1.52 6.90 -10.38
CA PRO A 114 -1.51 8.34 -10.26
C PRO A 114 -1.60 9.08 -11.60
N LEU A 115 -0.93 8.57 -12.66
CA LEU A 115 -1.00 9.18 -13.98
C LEU A 115 -2.41 9.16 -14.58
N LEU A 116 -3.16 8.07 -14.38
CA LEU A 116 -4.57 8.04 -14.75
C LEU A 116 -5.37 9.04 -13.93
N GLY A 117 -5.12 9.15 -12.62
CA GLY A 117 -5.72 10.17 -11.77
C GLY A 117 -5.54 11.60 -12.31
N LEU A 118 -4.33 11.95 -12.76
CA LEU A 118 -4.05 13.26 -13.38
C LEU A 118 -4.81 13.48 -14.69
N VAL A 119 -4.81 12.48 -15.58
CA VAL A 119 -5.50 12.58 -16.87
C VAL A 119 -7.00 12.80 -16.66
N PHE A 120 -7.61 12.04 -15.74
CA PHE A 120 -9.03 12.15 -15.50
C PHE A 120 -9.43 13.35 -14.65
N GLY A 121 -8.61 13.77 -13.68
CA GLY A 121 -8.88 15.00 -12.92
C GLY A 121 -8.95 16.23 -13.83
N ASN A 122 -8.13 16.28 -14.88
CA ASN A 122 -8.24 17.31 -15.91
C ASN A 122 -9.52 17.17 -16.75
N PHE A 123 -9.91 15.93 -17.09
CA PHE A 123 -11.12 15.66 -17.86
C PHE A 123 -12.40 16.07 -17.13
N THR A 124 -12.54 15.77 -15.84
CA THR A 124 -13.72 16.14 -15.06
C THR A 124 -13.84 17.65 -14.86
N ASN A 125 -12.70 18.35 -14.70
CA ASN A 125 -12.66 19.80 -14.66
C ASN A 125 -13.16 20.44 -15.97
N LEU A 126 -12.80 19.86 -17.13
CA LEU A 126 -13.31 20.33 -18.44
C LEU A 126 -14.83 20.19 -18.59
N LEU A 127 -15.43 19.20 -17.91
CA LEU A 127 -16.87 18.95 -17.93
C LEU A 127 -17.65 19.78 -16.90
N ASN A 128 -16.99 20.62 -16.09
CA ASN A 128 -17.59 21.41 -15.02
C ASN A 128 -18.48 20.58 -14.08
N VAL A 129 -18.07 19.35 -13.77
CA VAL A 129 -18.77 18.48 -12.83
C VAL A 129 -18.70 19.10 -11.43
N ASN A 130 -19.81 19.11 -10.70
CA ASN A 130 -19.85 19.55 -9.30
C ASN A 130 -18.78 18.81 -8.46
N GLN A 131 -18.20 19.50 -7.48
CA GLN A 131 -17.07 19.00 -6.69
C GLN A 131 -17.31 17.64 -6.01
N ASP A 132 -18.51 17.39 -5.48
CA ASP A 132 -18.84 16.14 -4.77
C ASP A 132 -18.92 14.96 -5.75
N TRP A 133 -19.56 15.19 -6.90
CA TRP A 133 -19.60 14.21 -7.99
C TRP A 133 -18.22 13.98 -8.62
N ASN A 134 -17.38 15.01 -8.67
CA ASN A 134 -16.01 14.89 -9.14
C ASN A 134 -15.21 13.93 -8.22
N GLN A 135 -15.37 14.03 -6.90
CA GLN A 135 -14.75 13.09 -5.95
C GLN A 135 -15.22 11.66 -6.16
N ILE A 136 -16.54 11.45 -6.32
CA ILE A 136 -17.09 10.10 -6.59
C ILE A 136 -16.54 9.53 -7.91
N ILE A 137 -16.52 10.32 -8.98
CA ILE A 137 -16.00 9.90 -10.28
C ILE A 137 -14.51 9.57 -10.17
N PHE A 138 -13.74 10.39 -9.47
CA PHE A 138 -12.32 10.16 -9.23
C PHE A 138 -12.07 8.83 -8.50
N LEU A 139 -12.85 8.52 -7.46
CA LEU A 139 -12.78 7.23 -6.75
C LEU A 139 -13.03 6.04 -7.70
N TRP A 140 -14.07 6.11 -8.55
CA TRP A 140 -14.35 5.03 -9.50
C TRP A 140 -13.24 4.86 -10.55
N LEU A 141 -12.63 5.95 -10.99
CA LEU A 141 -11.51 5.89 -11.92
C LEU A 141 -10.26 5.31 -11.27
N GLN A 142 -9.99 5.64 -10.01
CA GLN A 142 -8.96 4.99 -9.22
C GLN A 142 -9.24 3.48 -9.10
N ILE A 143 -10.45 3.08 -8.71
CA ILE A 143 -10.88 1.67 -8.65
C ILE A 143 -10.60 0.95 -9.98
N ILE A 144 -10.93 1.57 -11.12
CA ILE A 144 -10.70 1.00 -12.45
C ILE A 144 -9.20 0.87 -12.73
N ALA A 145 -8.40 1.90 -12.43
CA ALA A 145 -6.95 1.87 -12.60
C ALA A 145 -6.31 0.74 -11.78
N GLU A 146 -6.71 0.60 -10.51
CA GLU A 146 -6.25 -0.46 -9.63
C GLU A 146 -6.63 -1.85 -10.14
N LEU A 147 -7.88 -2.01 -10.60
CA LEU A 147 -8.39 -3.25 -11.18
C LEU A 147 -7.59 -3.67 -12.42
N ILE A 148 -7.20 -2.73 -13.28
CA ILE A 148 -6.36 -3.01 -14.46
C ILE A 148 -5.01 -3.58 -14.02
N VAL A 149 -4.37 -2.98 -13.00
CA VAL A 149 -3.08 -3.48 -12.46
C VAL A 149 -3.26 -4.87 -11.85
N ILE A 150 -4.32 -5.11 -11.09
CA ILE A 150 -4.64 -6.43 -10.51
C ILE A 150 -4.86 -7.49 -11.60
N ILE A 151 -5.60 -7.16 -12.67
CA ILE A 151 -5.83 -8.09 -13.80
C ILE A 151 -4.50 -8.47 -14.45
N PHE A 152 -3.62 -7.50 -14.69
CA PHE A 152 -2.29 -7.79 -15.22
C PHE A 152 -1.43 -8.59 -14.23
N ALA A 153 -1.50 -8.28 -12.93
CA ALA A 153 -0.82 -9.03 -11.88
C ALA A 153 -1.14 -10.54 -11.97
N PHE A 154 -2.44 -10.89 -12.01
CA PHE A 154 -2.88 -12.28 -12.11
C PHE A 154 -2.60 -12.94 -13.46
N LYS A 155 -2.57 -12.18 -14.54
CA LYS A 155 -2.31 -12.72 -15.88
C LYS A 155 -0.84 -13.01 -16.12
N TRP A 156 0.06 -12.20 -15.59
CA TRP A 156 1.46 -12.19 -16.00
C TRP A 156 2.45 -12.68 -14.94
N THR A 157 2.11 -12.56 -13.66
CA THR A 157 2.94 -13.07 -12.56
C THR A 157 2.82 -14.58 -12.46
N ILE A 158 3.96 -15.28 -12.41
CA ILE A 158 3.99 -16.74 -12.29
C ILE A 158 3.31 -17.18 -10.99
N ASP A 159 2.41 -18.16 -11.11
CA ASP A 159 1.73 -18.89 -10.03
C ASP A 159 0.92 -18.04 -9.05
N LEU A 160 0.84 -16.71 -9.23
CA LEU A 160 0.15 -15.82 -8.29
C LEU A 160 -1.33 -16.16 -8.18
N LYS A 161 -2.02 -16.29 -9.31
CA LYS A 161 -3.45 -16.62 -9.37
C LYS A 161 -3.71 -17.99 -8.76
N GLU A 162 -2.92 -18.99 -9.16
CA GLU A 162 -3.03 -20.37 -8.71
C GLU A 162 -2.79 -20.49 -7.21
N LYS A 163 -1.81 -19.74 -6.68
CA LYS A 163 -1.49 -19.67 -5.27
C LYS A 163 -2.64 -19.06 -4.46
N ILE A 164 -3.22 -17.95 -4.90
CA ILE A 164 -4.38 -17.34 -4.22
C ILE A 164 -5.56 -18.32 -4.20
N ILE A 165 -5.92 -18.89 -5.36
CA ILE A 165 -7.02 -19.86 -5.46
C ILE A 165 -6.76 -21.07 -4.57
N SER A 166 -5.53 -21.60 -4.57
CA SER A 166 -5.15 -22.74 -3.73
C SER A 166 -5.23 -22.39 -2.25
N THR A 167 -4.85 -21.16 -1.85
CA THR A 167 -4.93 -20.72 -0.45
C THR A 167 -6.38 -20.72 0.04
N PHE A 168 -7.31 -20.16 -0.74
CA PHE A 168 -8.74 -20.17 -0.39
C PHE A 168 -9.36 -21.57 -0.41
N LYS A 169 -8.83 -22.51 -1.21
CA LYS A 169 -9.39 -23.87 -1.29
C LYS A 169 -8.82 -24.80 -0.23
N LYS A 170 -7.51 -24.75 0.00
CA LYS A 170 -6.77 -25.74 0.79
C LYS A 170 -6.35 -25.24 2.16
N ASP A 171 -6.06 -23.94 2.28
CA ASP A 171 -5.55 -23.33 3.49
C ASP A 171 -6.56 -22.39 4.17
N TRP A 172 -7.86 -22.47 3.81
CA TRP A 172 -8.89 -21.52 4.23
C TRP A 172 -9.02 -21.39 5.76
N LEU A 173 -8.90 -22.49 6.50
CA LEU A 173 -8.98 -22.46 7.97
C LEU A 173 -7.76 -21.75 8.58
N LYS A 174 -6.56 -22.03 8.03
CA LYS A 174 -5.33 -21.35 8.43
C LYS A 174 -5.39 -19.86 8.08
N LEU A 175 -5.95 -19.51 6.92
CA LEU A 175 -6.20 -18.13 6.49
C LEU A 175 -7.11 -17.41 7.47
N LEU A 176 -8.24 -18.02 7.85
CA LEU A 176 -9.19 -17.46 8.81
C LEU A 176 -8.53 -17.23 10.18
N ILE A 177 -7.84 -18.24 10.73
CA ILE A 177 -7.19 -18.13 12.05
C ILE A 177 -6.14 -17.01 12.06
N ILE A 178 -5.27 -16.98 11.06
CA ILE A 178 -4.24 -15.94 10.96
C ILE A 178 -4.89 -14.56 10.79
N THR A 179 -5.96 -14.46 10.00
CA THR A 179 -6.69 -13.20 9.81
C THR A 179 -7.21 -12.67 11.14
N ILE A 180 -7.92 -13.51 11.91
CA ILE A 180 -8.50 -13.12 13.20
C ILE A 180 -7.40 -12.70 14.19
N ILE A 181 -6.35 -13.52 14.34
CA ILE A 181 -5.27 -13.25 15.29
C ILE A 181 -4.55 -11.95 14.93
N VAL A 182 -4.09 -11.80 13.68
CA VAL A 182 -3.30 -10.62 13.29
C VAL A 182 -4.15 -9.36 13.31
N THR A 183 -5.40 -9.40 12.83
CA THR A 183 -6.30 -8.25 12.89
C THR A 183 -6.59 -7.85 14.33
N GLY A 184 -6.83 -8.82 15.22
CA GLY A 184 -7.00 -8.57 16.64
C GLY A 184 -5.76 -7.97 17.30
N LEU A 185 -4.55 -8.43 16.94
CA LEU A 185 -3.29 -7.84 17.42
C LEU A 185 -3.07 -6.43 16.88
N LEU A 186 -3.41 -6.17 15.61
CA LEU A 186 -3.29 -4.84 15.00
C LEU A 186 -4.22 -3.86 15.71
N ILE A 187 -5.48 -4.23 15.93
CA ILE A 187 -6.44 -3.37 16.64
C ILE A 187 -6.06 -3.21 18.11
N GLY A 188 -5.75 -4.31 18.81
CA GLY A 188 -5.46 -4.28 20.24
C GLY A 188 -4.09 -3.66 20.55
N ILE A 189 -3.02 -4.27 20.05
CA ILE A 189 -1.65 -3.85 20.33
C ILE A 189 -1.25 -2.66 19.46
N GLY A 190 -1.58 -2.67 18.16
CA GLY A 190 -1.20 -1.58 17.26
C GLY A 190 -1.81 -0.25 17.67
N SER A 191 -3.13 -0.21 17.92
CA SER A 191 -3.80 1.03 18.37
C SER A 191 -3.33 1.45 19.77
N PHE A 192 -3.13 0.50 20.69
CA PHE A 192 -2.61 0.81 22.02
C PHE A 192 -1.20 1.40 21.95
N LEU A 193 -0.28 0.76 21.21
CA LEU A 193 1.10 1.26 21.04
C LEU A 193 1.11 2.62 20.37
N TYR A 194 0.31 2.83 19.32
CA TYR A 194 0.20 4.13 18.67
C TYR A 194 -0.26 5.19 19.68
N ASN A 195 -1.40 4.97 20.35
CA ASN A 195 -1.95 5.91 21.32
C ASN A 195 -0.99 6.19 22.48
N TYR A 196 -0.27 5.18 22.97
CA TYR A 196 0.74 5.34 24.00
C TYR A 196 1.93 6.18 23.53
N LEU A 197 2.41 5.95 22.30
CA LEU A 197 3.55 6.67 21.73
C LEU A 197 3.22 8.12 21.35
N VAL A 198 1.97 8.41 20.97
CA VAL A 198 1.53 9.76 20.59
C VAL A 198 0.86 10.52 21.73
N GLN A 199 0.66 9.90 22.90
CA GLN A 199 0.01 10.53 24.05
C GLN A 199 0.74 11.83 24.45
N GLY A 200 -0.01 12.93 24.51
CA GLY A 200 0.55 14.24 24.88
C GLY A 200 1.41 14.89 23.79
N THR A 201 1.41 14.35 22.57
CA THR A 201 2.09 14.94 21.41
C THR A 201 1.08 15.46 20.38
N PRO A 202 1.47 16.41 19.50
CA PRO A 202 0.65 16.84 18.37
C PRO A 202 0.30 15.73 17.37
N LEU A 203 0.93 14.55 17.48
CA LEU A 203 0.78 13.42 16.56
C LEU A 203 -0.54 12.64 16.78
N GLY A 204 -1.30 12.94 17.83
CA GLY A 204 -2.56 12.27 18.17
C GLY A 204 -3.81 12.77 17.43
N GLY A 205 -3.68 13.66 16.44
CA GLY A 205 -4.80 14.19 15.65
C GLY A 205 -5.39 13.21 14.62
N THR A 206 -6.39 13.65 13.87
CA THR A 206 -6.91 12.94 12.69
C THR A 206 -5.96 13.14 11.51
N SER A 207 -5.71 12.07 10.73
CA SER A 207 -4.87 12.16 9.53
C SER A 207 -5.63 12.81 8.37
N ALA A 208 -4.91 13.47 7.46
CA ALA A 208 -5.53 14.14 6.32
C ALA A 208 -6.26 13.12 5.41
N ASN A 209 -5.72 11.92 5.27
CA ASN A 209 -6.38 10.82 4.57
C ASN A 209 -7.70 10.43 5.22
N GLN A 210 -7.75 10.34 6.55
CA GLN A 210 -8.99 10.01 7.26
C GLN A 210 -10.04 11.11 7.03
N ASP A 211 -9.64 12.37 7.14
CA ASP A 211 -10.52 13.51 6.93
C ASP A 211 -11.04 13.57 5.48
N GLU A 212 -10.20 13.25 4.50
CA GLU A 212 -10.62 13.13 3.09
C GLU A 212 -11.66 12.03 2.88
N LEU A 213 -11.47 10.86 3.51
CA LEU A 213 -12.38 9.74 3.39
C LEU A 213 -13.75 10.03 4.03
N VAL A 214 -13.83 10.80 5.12
CA VAL A 214 -15.09 11.00 5.86
C VAL A 214 -15.97 12.14 5.31
N LYS A 215 -15.41 13.08 4.54
CA LYS A 215 -16.09 14.32 4.09
C LYS A 215 -17.51 14.12 3.53
N LEU A 216 -17.72 13.15 2.64
CA LEU A 216 -19.02 12.95 1.98
C LEU A 216 -19.91 11.90 2.66
N ILE A 217 -19.45 11.27 3.75
CA ILE A 217 -20.24 10.28 4.50
C ILE A 217 -21.40 10.96 5.24
N HIS A 218 -21.25 12.22 5.63
CA HIS A 218 -22.29 12.99 6.33
C HIS A 218 -22.98 14.03 5.44
N HIS A 219 -22.92 13.84 4.12
CA HIS A 219 -23.54 14.78 3.17
C HIS A 219 -25.09 14.78 3.29
N ASP A 220 -25.69 15.96 3.09
CA ASP A 220 -27.15 16.18 3.20
C ASP A 220 -27.93 15.42 2.11
N ASP A 221 -27.40 15.41 0.88
CA ASP A 221 -27.94 14.63 -0.22
C ASP A 221 -27.72 13.12 0.01
N VAL A 222 -28.83 12.40 0.19
CA VAL A 222 -28.86 10.96 0.44
C VAL A 222 -28.25 10.15 -0.71
N ALA A 223 -28.43 10.58 -1.96
CA ALA A 223 -27.91 9.87 -3.13
C ALA A 223 -26.38 9.97 -3.17
N ILE A 224 -25.82 11.16 -2.96
CA ILE A 224 -24.37 11.39 -2.88
C ILE A 224 -23.78 10.54 -1.75
N ARG A 225 -24.38 10.60 -0.56
CA ARG A 225 -23.93 9.83 0.60
C ARG A 225 -23.91 8.33 0.34
N VAL A 226 -25.00 7.75 -0.18
CA VAL A 226 -25.10 6.31 -0.43
C VAL A 226 -24.10 5.86 -1.49
N ILE A 227 -24.00 6.59 -2.61
CA ILE A 227 -23.06 6.25 -3.69
C ILE A 227 -21.62 6.36 -3.21
N TYR A 228 -21.30 7.40 -2.45
CA TYR A 228 -19.97 7.59 -1.88
C TYR A 228 -19.60 6.47 -0.91
N CYS A 229 -20.49 6.07 0.00
CA CYS A 229 -20.26 4.94 0.89
C CYS A 229 -20.01 3.62 0.13
N ILE A 230 -20.80 3.34 -0.92
CA ILE A 230 -20.57 2.16 -1.78
C ILE A 230 -19.20 2.25 -2.46
N SER A 231 -18.84 3.42 -2.99
CA SER A 231 -17.56 3.66 -3.66
C SER A 231 -16.39 3.44 -2.70
N LEU A 232 -16.49 3.97 -1.48
CA LEU A 232 -15.51 3.78 -0.41
C LEU A 232 -15.39 2.31 0.01
N PHE A 233 -16.50 1.59 0.14
CA PHE A 233 -16.47 0.17 0.47
C PHE A 233 -15.70 -0.63 -0.60
N VAL A 234 -16.01 -0.39 -1.88
CA VAL A 234 -15.35 -1.08 -3.00
C VAL A 234 -13.85 -0.75 -3.02
N LEU A 235 -13.48 0.52 -2.86
CA LEU A 235 -12.09 0.93 -2.84
C LEU A 235 -11.35 0.36 -1.61
N THR A 236 -11.79 0.75 -0.41
CA THR A 236 -10.99 0.59 0.83
C THR A 236 -11.00 -0.84 1.38
N ILE A 237 -11.99 -1.66 1.07
CA ILE A 237 -12.09 -3.05 1.57
C ILE A 237 -11.75 -4.08 0.49
N LEU A 238 -12.14 -3.83 -0.76
CA LEU A 238 -11.97 -4.83 -1.82
C LEU A 238 -10.73 -4.59 -2.67
N MET A 239 -10.58 -3.40 -3.26
CA MET A 239 -9.56 -3.14 -4.30
C MET A 239 -8.22 -2.69 -3.73
N ALA A 240 -8.19 -1.61 -2.95
CA ALA A 240 -6.97 -1.03 -2.43
C ALA A 240 -6.17 -2.03 -1.57
N PRO A 241 -6.76 -2.78 -0.61
CA PRO A 241 -6.00 -3.77 0.16
C PRO A 241 -5.36 -4.85 -0.70
N LEU A 242 -6.01 -5.28 -1.79
CA LEU A 242 -5.45 -6.29 -2.68
C LEU A 242 -4.25 -5.72 -3.45
N LEU A 243 -4.42 -4.56 -4.09
CA LEU A 243 -3.35 -3.96 -4.87
C LEU A 243 -2.18 -3.53 -3.99
N GLU A 244 -2.45 -2.90 -2.85
CA GLU A 244 -1.43 -2.46 -1.91
C GLU A 244 -0.62 -3.62 -1.38
N GLU A 245 -1.23 -4.76 -1.05
CA GLU A 245 -0.48 -5.93 -0.57
C GLU A 245 0.29 -6.64 -1.69
N LEU A 246 -0.24 -6.65 -2.93
CA LEU A 246 0.49 -7.11 -4.11
C LEU A 246 1.71 -6.20 -4.40
N ALA A 247 1.58 -4.89 -4.29
CA ALA A 247 2.66 -3.94 -4.53
C ALA A 247 3.67 -3.91 -3.38
N SER A 248 3.19 -3.72 -2.16
CA SER A 248 4.00 -3.49 -0.96
C SER A 248 4.57 -4.75 -0.35
N ARG A 249 3.98 -5.95 -0.55
CA ARG A 249 4.54 -7.20 -0.02
C ARG A 249 5.11 -8.08 -1.12
N HIS A 250 4.29 -8.45 -2.10
CA HIS A 250 4.71 -9.38 -3.15
C HIS A 250 5.81 -8.75 -4.02
N ALA A 251 5.48 -7.68 -4.76
CA ALA A 251 6.42 -7.03 -5.66
C ALA A 251 7.62 -6.42 -4.91
N TRP A 252 7.38 -5.83 -3.74
CA TRP A 252 8.45 -5.30 -2.89
C TRP A 252 9.45 -6.36 -2.44
N SER A 253 8.97 -7.51 -1.93
CA SER A 253 9.87 -8.58 -1.47
C SER A 253 10.65 -9.21 -2.61
N VAL A 254 10.05 -9.26 -3.81
CA VAL A 254 10.74 -9.65 -5.04
C VAL A 254 11.85 -8.64 -5.37
N GLY A 255 11.51 -7.35 -5.43
CA GLY A 255 12.43 -6.27 -5.83
C GLY A 255 13.62 -6.12 -4.90
N CYS A 256 13.42 -6.23 -3.58
CA CYS A 256 14.50 -6.14 -2.61
C CYS A 256 15.50 -7.31 -2.69
N GLY A 257 15.08 -8.51 -3.13
CA GLY A 257 15.95 -9.69 -3.21
C GLY A 257 16.49 -10.21 -1.87
N ASN A 258 16.06 -9.63 -0.74
CA ASN A 258 16.44 -10.04 0.61
C ASN A 258 15.22 -9.95 1.54
N ARG A 259 14.93 -11.05 2.24
CA ARG A 259 13.74 -11.20 3.09
C ARG A 259 13.67 -10.22 4.26
N THR A 260 14.77 -10.00 4.97
CA THR A 260 14.80 -9.09 6.13
C THR A 260 14.78 -7.63 5.69
N VAL A 261 15.53 -7.29 4.63
CA VAL A 261 15.50 -5.93 4.08
C VAL A 261 14.10 -5.62 3.55
N ALA A 262 13.47 -6.56 2.85
CA ALA A 262 12.10 -6.43 2.39
C ALA A 262 11.13 -6.18 3.55
N TRP A 263 11.24 -6.93 4.65
CA TRP A 263 10.39 -6.73 5.83
C TRP A 263 10.43 -5.28 6.35
N ILE A 264 11.62 -4.72 6.55
CA ILE A 264 11.80 -3.36 7.07
C ILE A 264 11.31 -2.33 6.04
N THR A 265 11.83 -2.40 4.82
CA THR A 265 11.59 -1.38 3.79
C THR A 265 10.15 -1.39 3.29
N SER A 266 9.47 -2.54 3.30
CA SER A 266 8.06 -2.67 2.96
C SER A 266 7.15 -1.98 3.99
N ALA A 267 7.50 -2.05 5.28
CA ALA A 267 6.77 -1.34 6.33
C ALA A 267 6.97 0.19 6.23
N LEU A 268 8.21 0.63 5.98
CA LEU A 268 8.53 2.04 5.77
C LEU A 268 7.82 2.61 4.53
N PHE A 269 7.82 1.86 3.43
CA PHE A 269 7.11 2.23 2.22
C PHE A 269 5.60 2.35 2.45
N PHE A 270 5.02 1.38 3.15
CA PHE A 270 3.60 1.43 3.51
C PHE A 270 3.27 2.68 4.35
N GLY A 271 4.16 3.06 5.27
CA GLY A 271 4.08 4.34 5.98
C GLY A 271 4.08 5.54 5.04
N MET A 272 5.10 5.62 4.19
CA MET A 272 5.34 6.73 3.27
C MET A 272 4.19 6.99 2.30
N ILE A 273 3.61 5.96 1.69
CA ILE A 273 2.53 6.17 0.70
C ILE A 273 1.29 6.82 1.33
N HIS A 274 1.03 6.53 2.60
CA HIS A 274 -0.11 7.06 3.35
C HIS A 274 0.14 8.45 3.95
N VAL A 275 1.37 8.99 3.91
CA VAL A 275 1.65 10.36 4.34
C VAL A 275 2.26 11.21 3.24
N SER A 276 2.08 10.78 1.99
CA SER A 276 2.64 11.45 0.80
C SER A 276 2.07 12.86 0.59
N SER A 277 0.91 13.16 1.19
CA SER A 277 0.33 14.51 1.25
C SER A 277 1.03 15.44 2.25
N GLY A 278 1.98 14.94 3.06
CA GLY A 278 2.80 15.75 3.96
C GLY A 278 2.40 15.73 5.43
N ASP A 279 1.39 14.96 5.82
CA ASP A 279 0.96 14.72 7.21
C ASP A 279 1.83 13.66 7.89
N VAL A 280 3.15 13.84 7.80
CA VAL A 280 4.17 12.87 8.26
C VAL A 280 4.07 12.54 9.75
N GLU A 281 3.35 13.36 10.53
CA GLU A 281 3.04 13.11 11.93
C GLU A 281 2.35 11.77 12.15
N HIS A 282 1.56 11.31 11.18
CA HIS A 282 0.82 10.05 11.23
C HIS A 282 1.60 8.86 10.67
N ILE A 283 2.83 9.06 10.18
CA ILE A 283 3.61 8.02 9.51
C ILE A 283 3.83 6.81 10.41
N LEU A 284 3.97 7.02 11.72
CA LEU A 284 4.22 5.95 12.67
C LEU A 284 3.07 4.94 12.74
N GLY A 285 1.81 5.42 12.71
CA GLY A 285 0.65 4.54 12.71
C GLY A 285 0.62 3.63 11.50
N TYR A 286 0.90 4.20 10.32
CA TYR A 286 0.99 3.45 9.07
C TYR A 286 2.21 2.51 9.03
N ILE A 287 3.38 2.92 9.55
CA ILE A 287 4.55 2.03 9.67
C ILE A 287 4.24 0.84 10.57
N LEU A 288 3.55 1.05 11.71
CA LEU A 288 3.16 -0.03 12.61
C LEU A 288 2.23 -1.03 11.90
N ALA A 289 1.19 -0.55 11.20
CA ALA A 289 0.33 -1.40 10.38
C ALA A 289 1.14 -2.16 9.31
N GLY A 290 2.03 -1.45 8.61
CA GLY A 290 2.96 -2.03 7.64
C GLY A 290 3.86 -3.12 8.22
N CYS A 291 4.31 -2.97 9.48
CA CYS A 291 5.06 -4.00 10.20
C CYS A 291 4.22 -5.27 10.44
N PHE A 292 2.95 -5.15 10.84
CA PHE A 292 2.07 -6.31 11.00
C PHE A 292 1.84 -7.05 9.67
N PHE A 293 1.58 -6.32 8.60
CA PHE A 293 1.39 -6.89 7.27
C PHE A 293 2.68 -7.52 6.73
N ALA A 294 3.83 -6.83 6.82
CA ALA A 294 5.12 -7.37 6.39
C ALA A 294 5.54 -8.60 7.22
N THR A 295 5.25 -8.60 8.52
CA THR A 295 5.49 -9.76 9.39
C THR A 295 4.59 -10.92 8.98
N THR A 296 3.31 -10.68 8.72
CA THR A 296 2.37 -11.71 8.28
C THR A 296 2.79 -12.32 6.95
N PHE A 297 3.23 -11.51 5.99
CA PHE A 297 3.76 -11.99 4.70
C PHE A 297 4.96 -12.93 4.91
N ASN A 298 5.87 -12.53 5.80
CA ASN A 298 7.04 -13.32 6.11
C ASN A 298 6.68 -14.61 6.85
N LEU A 299 5.86 -14.56 7.90
CA LEU A 299 5.44 -15.74 8.66
C LEU A 299 4.71 -16.76 7.78
N THR A 300 3.96 -16.29 6.78
CA THR A 300 3.20 -17.11 5.83
C THR A 300 4.00 -17.51 4.59
N ARG A 301 5.33 -17.37 4.62
CA ARG A 301 6.27 -17.79 3.56
C ARG A 301 6.00 -17.11 2.21
N GLY A 302 5.64 -15.82 2.25
CA GLY A 302 5.41 -15.01 1.06
C GLY A 302 4.08 -15.32 0.37
N ASN A 303 3.03 -15.61 1.14
CA ASN A 303 1.69 -15.79 0.62
C ASN A 303 0.86 -14.51 0.86
N VAL A 304 0.73 -13.69 -0.19
CA VAL A 304 0.05 -12.39 -0.14
C VAL A 304 -1.44 -12.50 0.22
N THR A 305 -2.08 -13.65 0.01
CA THR A 305 -3.50 -13.84 0.36
C THR A 305 -3.75 -13.58 1.85
N TYR A 306 -2.81 -13.98 2.72
CA TYR A 306 -2.96 -13.77 4.15
C TYR A 306 -2.89 -12.29 4.51
N THR A 307 -1.96 -11.54 3.93
CA THR A 307 -1.83 -10.12 4.24
C THR A 307 -2.94 -9.30 3.63
N TRP A 308 -3.38 -9.64 2.42
CA TRP A 308 -4.56 -9.04 1.79
C TRP A 308 -5.79 -9.16 2.69
N ILE A 309 -6.10 -10.37 3.19
CA ILE A 309 -7.32 -10.58 3.97
C ILE A 309 -7.21 -9.96 5.38
N VAL A 310 -6.01 -9.95 5.99
CA VAL A 310 -5.78 -9.18 7.23
C VAL A 310 -6.01 -7.68 6.98
N HIS A 311 -5.44 -7.13 5.90
CA HIS A 311 -5.58 -5.71 5.56
C HIS A 311 -7.04 -5.36 5.27
N ALA A 312 -7.73 -6.13 4.41
CA ALA A 312 -9.15 -5.94 4.12
C ALA A 312 -10.02 -6.04 5.39
N SER A 313 -9.71 -6.97 6.32
CA SER A 313 -10.44 -7.10 7.59
C SER A 313 -10.23 -5.90 8.50
N ASN A 314 -8.99 -5.38 8.59
CA ASN A 314 -8.70 -4.16 9.33
C ASN A 314 -9.47 -2.96 8.75
N ASN A 315 -9.47 -2.80 7.43
CA ASN A 315 -10.17 -1.71 6.77
C ASN A 315 -11.70 -1.85 6.90
N ALA A 316 -12.23 -3.08 6.85
CA ALA A 316 -13.64 -3.33 7.09
C ALA A 316 -14.07 -2.91 8.51
N ILE A 317 -13.24 -3.19 9.52
CA ILE A 317 -13.51 -2.75 10.89
C ILE A 317 -13.45 -1.23 10.99
N ALA A 318 -12.41 -0.59 10.45
CA ALA A 318 -12.30 0.86 10.42
C ALA A 318 -13.51 1.52 9.71
N TYR A 319 -13.91 0.97 8.56
CA TYR A 319 -15.09 1.42 7.81
C TYR A 319 -16.38 1.29 8.62
N MET A 320 -16.59 0.16 9.33
CA MET A 320 -17.76 0.00 10.20
C MET A 320 -17.79 1.03 11.34
N LEU A 321 -16.63 1.34 11.92
CA LEU A 321 -16.53 2.32 13.00
C LEU A 321 -16.94 3.72 12.57
N LEU A 322 -16.75 4.10 11.29
CA LEU A 322 -17.19 5.40 10.75
C LEU A 322 -18.70 5.64 10.87
N PHE A 323 -19.51 4.58 10.95
CA PHE A 323 -20.97 4.69 11.07
C PHE A 323 -21.47 4.61 12.51
N ILE A 324 -20.58 4.31 13.46
CA ILE A 324 -20.91 4.12 14.88
C ILE A 324 -20.43 5.33 15.70
N SER A 325 -19.34 5.97 15.27
CA SER A 325 -18.79 7.20 15.84
C SER A 325 -19.62 8.43 15.49
#